data_AF-A0AAP0MG70-F1
#
_entry.id   AF-A0AAP0MG70-F1
#
_cell.length_a   1.000
_cell.length_b   1.000
_cell.length_c   1.000
_cell.angle_alpha   90.00
_cell.angle_beta   90.00
_cell.angle_gamma   90.00
#
_symmetry.space_group_name_H-M   'P 1'
#
loop_
_entity.id
_entity.type
_entity.pdbx_description
1 polymer ?
#
loop_
_entity_poly.entity_id
_entity_poly.type
_entity_poly.pdbx_seq_one_letter_code
_entity_poly.pdbx_strand_id
1 'polypeptide(L)'
;MEKASKNQAVIDAIGEPIKKGPWYNASLAVTHHRHSVSCTFPVSGPQGNGIFQLKAVRNGDPGWFPFLGPRDWEILIMDARFHVPGNEGQQQTLKINLLDPFSPSDCKACTDCKTQVS
;
A
#
# COMPACT_ATOMS: atom_id res chain seq x y z
N MET A 1 3.31 4.79 7.05
CA MET A 1 4.12 5.45 6.02
C MET A 1 5.57 5.01 6.05
N GLU A 2 6.21 4.94 7.23
CA GLU A 2 7.59 4.45 7.36
C GLU A 2 7.81 3.04 6.76
N LYS A 3 6.89 2.11 6.98
CA LYS A 3 6.95 0.76 6.37
C LYS A 3 6.91 0.81 4.84
N ALA A 4 6.14 1.75 4.29
CA ALA A 4 5.97 1.90 2.84
C ALA A 4 7.19 2.55 2.19
N SER A 5 7.81 3.53 2.87
CA SER A 5 8.98 4.22 2.34
C SER A 5 10.23 3.37 2.31
N LYS A 6 10.30 2.30 3.11
CA LYS A 6 11.42 1.35 3.14
C LYS A 6 11.18 0.10 2.29
N ASN A 7 10.01 -0.01 1.64
CA ASN A 7 9.68 -1.20 0.85
C ASN A 7 10.26 -1.07 -0.57
N GLN A 8 11.07 -2.05 -0.97
CA GLN A 8 11.76 -2.01 -2.26
C GLN A 8 10.80 -1.93 -3.45
N ALA A 9 9.68 -2.67 -3.43
CA ALA A 9 8.70 -2.61 -4.51
C ALA A 9 8.06 -1.21 -4.63
N VAL A 10 7.87 -0.50 -3.52
CA VAL A 10 7.37 0.89 -3.53
C VAL A 10 8.43 1.83 -4.10
N ILE A 11 9.69 1.67 -3.71
CA ILE A 11 10.82 2.45 -4.21
C ILE A 11 10.99 2.23 -5.73
N ASP A 12 10.94 0.99 -6.19
CA ASP A 12 11.06 0.62 -7.60
C ASP A 12 9.89 1.13 -8.44
N ALA A 13 8.73 1.35 -7.83
CA ALA A 13 7.52 1.80 -8.52
C ALA A 13 7.43 3.33 -8.67
N ILE A 14 7.84 4.11 -7.66
CA ILE A 14 7.70 5.58 -7.69
C ILE A 14 9.00 6.36 -7.52
N GLY A 15 10.09 5.70 -7.15
CA GLY A 15 11.39 6.30 -6.88
C GLY A 15 11.47 7.03 -5.53
N GLU A 16 12.71 7.27 -5.09
CA GLU A 16 12.98 8.12 -3.92
C GLU A 16 13.36 9.55 -4.33
N PRO A 17 12.94 10.58 -3.56
CA PRO A 17 12.22 10.51 -2.30
C PRO A 17 10.69 10.43 -2.46
N ILE A 18 10.06 9.59 -1.65
CA ILE A 18 8.60 9.44 -1.60
C ILE A 18 7.99 10.59 -0.79
N LYS A 19 7.29 11.48 -1.46
CA LYS A 19 6.60 12.63 -0.85
C LYS A 19 5.14 12.30 -0.58
N LYS A 20 4.63 12.83 0.53
CA LYS A 20 3.19 12.80 0.81
C LYS A 20 2.52 13.83 -0.09
N GLY A 21 1.45 13.43 -0.77
CA GLY A 21 0.64 14.34 -1.56
C GLY A 21 -0.20 15.27 -0.67
N PRO A 22 -1.04 16.10 -1.28
CA PRO A 22 -1.82 17.10 -0.55
C PRO A 22 -2.78 16.44 0.44
N TRP A 23 -2.76 16.91 1.69
CA TRP A 23 -3.56 16.34 2.78
C TRP A 23 -5.07 16.43 2.54
N TYR A 24 -5.54 17.42 1.77
CA TYR A 24 -6.96 17.60 1.46
C TYR A 24 -7.52 16.51 0.54
N ASN A 25 -6.65 15.76 -0.16
CA ASN A 25 -7.02 14.58 -0.94
C ASN A 25 -6.91 13.28 -0.13
N ALA A 26 -6.53 13.36 1.15
CA ALA A 26 -6.55 12.23 2.04
C ALA A 26 -7.97 12.02 2.61
N SER A 27 -8.36 10.76 2.76
CA SER A 27 -9.65 10.41 3.37
C SER A 27 -9.43 9.52 4.59
N LEU A 28 -10.27 9.70 5.60
CA LEU A 28 -10.33 8.85 6.78
C LEU A 28 -11.78 8.44 6.99
N ALA A 29 -12.08 7.17 6.75
CA ALA A 29 -13.37 6.58 7.06
C ALA A 29 -13.26 5.78 8.35
N VAL A 30 -14.24 5.96 9.25
CA VAL A 30 -14.33 5.26 10.52
C VAL A 30 -15.72 4.65 10.63
N THR A 31 -15.82 3.38 10.98
CA THR A 31 -17.12 2.72 11.14
C THR A 31 -17.70 2.95 12.54
N HIS A 32 -18.97 2.57 12.71
CA HIS A 32 -19.69 2.67 13.98
C HIS A 32 -18.87 2.06 15.13
N HIS A 33 -18.89 2.71 16.30
CA HIS A 33 -18.07 2.38 17.47
C HIS A 33 -16.53 2.40 17.26
N ARG A 34 -16.04 3.02 16.18
CA ARG A 34 -14.60 3.04 15.84
C ARG A 34 -14.03 1.62 15.75
N HIS A 35 -14.83 0.68 15.23
CA HIS A 35 -14.44 -0.72 15.07
C HIS A 35 -13.58 -0.93 13.83
N SER A 36 -13.67 -0.06 12.83
CA SER A 36 -12.80 -0.10 11.65
C SER A 36 -12.39 1.31 11.27
N VAL A 37 -11.16 1.43 10.79
CA VAL A 37 -10.59 2.64 10.23
C VAL A 37 -10.06 2.33 8.82
N SER A 38 -10.31 3.23 7.88
CA SER A 38 -9.75 3.19 6.54
C SER A 38 -9.15 4.55 6.24
N CYS A 39 -7.85 4.59 5.99
CA CYS A 39 -7.13 5.80 5.61
C CYS A 39 -6.63 5.66 4.18
N THR A 40 -6.87 6.69 3.36
CA THR A 40 -6.26 6.79 2.03
C THR A 40 -5.54 8.11 1.92
N PHE A 41 -4.33 8.12 1.38
CA PHE A 41 -3.62 9.36 1.14
C PHE A 41 -2.79 9.30 -0.15
N PRO A 42 -2.71 10.41 -0.89
CA PRO A 42 -1.88 10.49 -2.07
C PRO A 42 -0.39 10.45 -1.70
N VAL A 43 0.39 9.84 -2.57
CA VAL A 43 1.85 9.79 -2.51
C VAL A 43 2.43 10.11 -3.89
N SER A 44 3.60 10.73 -3.92
CA SER A 44 4.24 11.19 -5.15
C SER A 44 5.74 10.92 -5.10
N GLY A 45 6.30 10.48 -6.20
CA GLY A 45 7.73 10.25 -6.37
C GLY A 45 8.21 10.67 -7.77
N PRO A 46 9.53 10.62 -8.03
CA PRO A 46 10.09 11.00 -9.33
C PRO A 46 9.55 10.22 -10.52
N GLN A 47 9.14 8.95 -10.32
CA GLN A 47 8.68 8.07 -11.40
C GLN A 47 7.15 8.06 -11.55
N GLY A 48 6.40 8.63 -10.61
CA GLY A 48 4.94 8.65 -10.69
C GLY A 48 4.22 9.04 -9.40
N ASN A 49 2.89 9.07 -9.50
CA ASN A 49 1.99 9.36 -8.39
C ASN A 49 1.23 8.09 -7.99
N GLY A 50 0.78 8.02 -6.75
CA GLY A 50 -0.02 6.91 -6.26
C GLY A 50 -0.92 7.29 -5.10
N ILE A 51 -1.67 6.30 -4.64
CA ILE A 51 -2.54 6.36 -3.48
C ILE A 51 -2.15 5.22 -2.56
N PHE A 52 -1.83 5.57 -1.32
CA PHE A 52 -1.67 4.62 -0.25
C PHE A 52 -3.02 4.37 0.40
N GLN A 53 -3.34 3.12 0.68
CA GLN A 53 -4.53 2.72 1.42
C GLN A 53 -4.15 1.82 2.61
N LEU A 54 -4.77 2.13 3.74
CA LEU A 54 -4.63 1.40 4.99
C LEU A 54 -6.04 1.12 5.52
N LYS A 55 -6.33 -0.13 5.87
CA LYS A 55 -7.52 -0.48 6.64
C LYS A 55 -7.12 -1.29 7.85
N ALA A 56 -7.62 -0.90 9.00
CA ALA A 56 -7.46 -1.63 10.25
C ALA A 56 -8.81 -1.82 10.93
N VAL A 57 -8.96 -2.93 11.63
CA VAL A 57 -10.12 -3.25 12.47
C VAL A 57 -9.64 -3.34 13.90
N ARG A 58 -10.45 -2.86 14.83
CA ARG A 58 -10.18 -2.93 16.25
C ARG A 58 -10.66 -4.28 16.75
N ASN A 59 -9.79 -5.01 17.43
CA ASN A 59 -10.16 -6.21 18.17
C ASN A 59 -10.57 -5.81 19.60
N GLY A 60 -11.70 -6.35 20.07
CA GLY A 60 -12.16 -6.18 21.46
C GLY A 60 -13.67 -6.05 21.61
N ASP A 61 -14.22 -6.83 22.54
CA ASP A 61 -15.59 -6.75 23.03
C ASP A 61 -15.90 -5.32 23.56
N PRO A 62 -17.14 -4.81 23.50
CA PRO A 62 -17.51 -3.53 24.09
C PRO A 62 -17.61 -3.67 25.62
N GLY A 63 -16.50 -4.06 26.26
CA GLY A 63 -16.38 -4.12 27.71
C GLY A 63 -16.43 -2.73 28.36
N TRP A 64 -16.80 -2.72 29.64
CA TRP A 64 -17.25 -1.62 30.50
C TRP A 64 -16.46 -0.28 30.44
N PHE A 65 -15.23 -0.26 29.89
CA PHE A 65 -14.43 0.96 29.74
C PHE A 65 -13.78 1.06 28.35
N PRO A 66 -14.49 1.61 27.35
CA PRO A 66 -13.97 1.68 25.98
C PRO A 66 -12.74 2.60 25.84
N PHE A 67 -12.38 3.39 26.85
CA PHE A 67 -11.33 4.43 26.75
C PHE A 67 -10.02 4.13 27.51
N LEU A 68 -9.94 3.07 28.33
CA LEU A 68 -8.84 2.91 29.31
C LEU A 68 -7.76 1.85 28.96
N GLY A 69 -7.89 1.11 27.85
CA GLY A 69 -6.92 0.07 27.46
C GLY A 69 -6.23 0.37 26.12
N PRO A 70 -4.98 -0.13 25.91
CA PRO A 70 -4.39 -0.24 24.58
C PRO A 70 -5.41 -0.94 23.67
N ARG A 71 -5.83 -0.25 22.62
CA ARG A 71 -6.79 -0.81 21.67
C ARG A 71 -6.00 -1.67 20.71
N ASP A 72 -6.22 -2.98 20.73
CA ASP A 72 -5.63 -3.88 19.75
C ASP A 72 -6.24 -3.56 18.38
N TRP A 73 -5.40 -3.14 17.43
CA TRP A 73 -5.80 -2.88 16.05
C TRP A 73 -5.14 -3.93 15.16
N GLU A 74 -5.96 -4.68 14.45
CA GLU A 74 -5.53 -5.61 13.42
C GLU A 74 -5.54 -4.91 12.06
N ILE A 75 -4.38 -4.85 11.40
CA ILE A 75 -4.28 -4.24 10.08
C ILE A 75 -4.71 -5.28 9.06
N LEU A 76 -5.90 -5.11 8.49
CA LEU A 76 -6.44 -6.02 7.48
C LEU A 76 -5.86 -5.78 6.10
N ILE A 77 -5.63 -4.51 5.75
CA ILE A 77 -5.13 -4.11 4.44
C ILE A 77 -4.09 -3.01 4.63
N MET A 78 -2.91 -3.20 4.06
CA MET A 78 -1.95 -2.13 3.84
C MET A 78 -1.47 -2.26 2.40
N ASP A 79 -2.04 -1.46 1.51
CA ASP A 79 -1.73 -1.50 0.10
C ASP A 79 -1.29 -0.14 -0.43
N ALA A 80 -0.36 -0.18 -1.38
CA ALA A 80 0.06 0.99 -2.12
C ALA A 80 -0.31 0.79 -3.59
N ARG A 81 -1.07 1.72 -4.15
CA ARG A 81 -1.51 1.70 -5.54
C ARG A 81 -0.83 2.82 -6.30
N PHE A 82 -0.03 2.48 -7.28
CA PHE A 82 0.73 3.45 -8.05
C PHE A 82 0.22 3.52 -9.47
N HIS A 83 0.19 4.73 -9.99
CA HIS A 83 -0.08 5.00 -11.37
C HIS A 83 1.26 5.12 -12.08
N VAL A 84 1.63 4.05 -12.78
CA VAL A 84 2.88 4.00 -13.54
C VAL A 84 2.53 4.28 -15.01
N PRO A 85 3.16 5.27 -15.65
CA PRO A 85 2.98 5.49 -17.08
C PRO A 85 3.52 4.28 -17.85
N GLY A 86 2.64 3.49 -18.45
CA GLY A 86 3.00 2.36 -19.30
C GLY A 86 3.48 2.84 -20.67
N ASN A 87 4.45 2.09 -21.24
CA ASN A 87 5.13 2.40 -22.51
C ASN A 87 4.20 2.51 -23.74
N GLU A 88 2.93 2.12 -23.62
CA GLU A 88 1.97 2.02 -24.74
C GLU A 88 0.62 2.74 -24.47
N GLY A 89 0.63 3.84 -23.72
CA GLY A 89 -0.57 4.67 -23.49
C GLY A 89 -1.63 4.06 -22.57
N GLN A 90 -1.43 2.82 -22.11
CA GLN A 90 -2.23 2.21 -21.06
C GLN A 90 -1.65 2.53 -19.69
N GLN A 91 -2.45 3.22 -18.89
CA GLN A 91 -2.15 3.50 -17.49
C GLN A 91 -2.18 2.19 -16.69
N GLN A 92 -1.02 1.68 -16.26
CA GLN A 92 -0.96 0.47 -15.45
C GLN A 92 -1.04 0.85 -13.97
N THR A 93 -2.02 0.27 -13.27
CA THR A 93 -2.16 0.43 -11.81
C THR A 93 -1.41 -0.70 -11.12
N LEU A 94 -0.28 -0.37 -10.50
CA LEU A 94 0.53 -1.33 -9.76
C LEU A 94 0.07 -1.36 -8.30
N LYS A 95 -0.33 -2.54 -7.80
CA LYS A 95 -0.80 -2.73 -6.42
C LYS A 95 0.22 -3.55 -5.62
N ILE A 96 0.79 -2.94 -4.60
CA ILE A 96 1.73 -3.60 -3.68
C ILE A 96 1.05 -3.83 -2.34
N ASN A 97 1.05 -5.08 -1.87
CA ASN A 97 0.60 -5.43 -0.53
C ASN A 97 1.79 -5.37 0.43
N LEU A 98 1.71 -4.50 1.44
CA LEU A 98 2.76 -4.26 2.44
C LEU A 98 2.60 -5.09 3.70
N LEU A 99 1.50 -5.85 3.81
CA LEU A 99 1.33 -6.85 4.88
C LEU A 99 2.03 -8.15 4.54
N ASP A 100 2.20 -8.45 3.25
CA ASP A 100 2.88 -9.66 2.80
C ASP A 100 4.40 -9.49 2.95
N PRO A 101 5.08 -10.27 3.81
CA PRO A 101 6.53 -10.28 3.87
C PRO A 101 7.17 -10.78 2.56
N PHE A 102 6.40 -11.41 1.68
CA PHE A 102 6.80 -11.86 0.36
C PHE A 102 6.22 -10.94 -0.72
N SER A 103 6.54 -9.65 -0.66
CA SER A 103 6.50 -8.84 -1.88
C SER A 103 7.46 -9.50 -2.89
N PRO A 104 7.05 -9.87 -4.11
CA PRO A 104 7.95 -10.50 -5.07
C PRO A 104 8.93 -9.45 -5.59
N SER A 105 9.98 -9.15 -4.82
CA SER A 105 11.10 -8.31 -5.24
C SER A 105 12.19 -9.08 -5.99
N ASP A 106 11.89 -10.28 -6.48
CA ASP A 106 12.84 -11.11 -7.23
C ASP A 106 12.16 -11.77 -8.44
N CYS A 107 11.43 -11.00 -9.24
CA CYS A 107 11.29 -11.38 -10.65
C CYS A 107 12.62 -11.11 -11.35
N LYS A 108 13.64 -11.97 -11.08
CA LYS A 108 14.78 -12.09 -11.99
C LYS A 108 14.20 -12.47 -13.35
N ALA A 109 14.39 -11.60 -14.34
CA ALA A 109 14.01 -11.86 -15.71
C ALA A 109 14.46 -13.27 -16.10
N CYS A 110 13.50 -14.14 -16.41
CA CYS A 110 13.74 -15.46 -16.96
C CYS A 110 14.39 -15.31 -18.34
N THR A 111 15.70 -15.10 -18.34
CA THR A 111 16.51 -15.15 -19.54
C THR A 111 17.00 -16.59 -19.65
N ASP A 112 16.19 -17.44 -20.30
CA ASP A 112 16.62 -18.54 -21.18
C ASP A 112 15.42 -19.50 -21.38
N CYS A 113 14.59 -19.22 -22.38
CA CYS A 113 13.86 -20.28 -23.06
C CYS A 113 14.48 -20.38 -24.45
N LYS A 114 15.59 -21.12 -24.51
CA LYS A 114 16.16 -21.57 -25.79
C LYS A 114 15.09 -22.29 -26.60
N THR A 115 14.92 -21.79 -27.81
CA THR A 115 14.22 -22.39 -28.94
C THR A 115 14.51 -23.89 -29.02
N GLN A 116 13.47 -24.72 -28.96
CA GLN A 116 13.53 -26.06 -29.53
C GLN A 116 12.42 -26.20 -30.56
N VAL A 117 12.82 -26.04 -31.81
CA VAL A 117 12.11 -26.52 -32.99
C VAL A 117 12.16 -28.04 -32.97
N SER A 118 11.01 -28.68 -33.15
CA SER A 118 10.92 -29.93 -33.90
C SER A 118 9.57 -30.03 -34.59
#